data_AF-A0AAV1Z7I8-F1
#
_entry.id   AF-A0AAV1Z7I8-F1
#
_cell.length_a   1.000
_cell.length_b   1.000
_cell.length_c   1.000
_cell.angle_alpha   90.00
_cell.angle_beta   90.00
_cell.angle_gamma   90.00
#
_symmetry.space_group_name_H-M   'P 1'
#
loop_
_entity.id
_entity.type
_entity.pdbx_description
1 polymer ?
#
loop_
_entity_poly.entity_id
_entity_poly.type
_entity_poly.pdbx_seq_one_letter_code
_entity_poly.pdbx_strand_id
1 'polypeptide(L)'
;MVLGLFKNIGRLPVGYNERVHGPYDPSVFYGKKDLPLSEVKVGELGAWLARRNKSPSAMAGAISRAFWRWQFKYALPKKSGLVSYVHLVVGIMGIFYVINYEHIKYHKHYKHHW
;
A
#
# COMPACT_ATOMS: atom_id res chain seq x y z
N MET A 1 2.51 -25.70 -12.24
CA MET A 1 2.12 -24.83 -11.11
C MET A 1 2.06 -23.33 -11.47
N VAL A 2 1.95 -22.94 -12.75
CA VAL A 2 2.00 -21.51 -13.18
C VAL A 2 0.61 -20.91 -13.53
N LEU A 3 -0.42 -21.75 -13.66
CA LEU A 3 -1.77 -21.35 -14.10
C LEU A 3 -2.61 -20.57 -13.06
N GLY A 4 -2.18 -20.49 -11.80
CA GLY A 4 -2.94 -19.85 -10.72
C GLY A 4 -2.69 -18.35 -10.53
N LEU A 5 -1.49 -17.86 -10.86
CA LEU A 5 -1.06 -16.49 -10.54
C LEU A 5 -1.80 -15.44 -11.39
N PHE A 6 -2.14 -15.78 -12.63
CA PHE A 6 -2.79 -14.89 -13.60
C PHE A 6 -4.33 -15.04 -13.66
N LYS A 7 -4.90 -16.02 -12.94
CA LYS A 7 -6.31 -16.44 -13.08
C LYS A 7 -7.34 -15.32 -12.86
N ASN A 8 -6.96 -14.24 -12.17
CA ASN A 8 -7.85 -13.15 -11.78
C ASN A 8 -7.42 -11.77 -12.31
N ILE A 9 -6.43 -11.70 -13.22
CA ILE A 9 -6.02 -10.42 -13.80
C ILE A 9 -7.05 -9.97 -14.84
N GLY A 10 -7.43 -8.69 -14.81
CA GLY A 10 -8.41 -8.10 -15.73
C GLY A 10 -9.88 -8.40 -15.42
N ARG A 11 -10.17 -9.21 -14.39
CA ARG A 11 -11.54 -9.49 -13.93
C ARG A 11 -11.89 -8.60 -12.74
N LEU A 12 -13.18 -8.29 -12.60
CA LEU A 12 -13.69 -7.63 -11.40
C LEU A 12 -13.47 -8.53 -10.16
N PRO A 13 -13.28 -7.94 -8.98
CA PRO A 13 -13.13 -8.71 -7.74
C PRO A 13 -14.35 -9.60 -7.50
N VAL A 14 -14.13 -10.83 -7.02
CA VAL A 14 -15.21 -11.81 -6.79
C VAL A 14 -16.30 -11.29 -5.85
N GLY A 15 -15.96 -10.41 -4.90
CA GLY A 15 -16.91 -9.80 -3.97
C GLY A 15 -17.64 -8.56 -4.50
N TYR A 16 -17.37 -8.11 -5.73
CA TYR A 16 -18.00 -6.92 -6.29
C TYR A 16 -19.37 -7.28 -6.90
N ASN A 17 -20.40 -6.56 -6.47
CA ASN A 17 -21.73 -6.57 -7.05
C ASN A 17 -22.15 -5.14 -7.39
N GLU A 18 -22.36 -4.86 -8.68
CA GLU A 18 -22.74 -3.54 -9.21
C GLU A 18 -24.06 -3.02 -8.60
N ARG A 19 -25.03 -3.90 -8.34
CA ARG A 19 -26.33 -3.51 -7.76
C ARG A 19 -26.22 -3.02 -6.32
N VAL A 20 -25.20 -3.50 -5.59
CA VAL A 20 -24.99 -3.17 -4.17
C VAL A 20 -23.97 -2.04 -4.01
N HIS A 21 -22.95 -2.00 -4.85
CA HIS A 21 -21.81 -1.09 -4.70
C HIS A 21 -21.84 0.11 -5.65
N GLY A 22 -22.73 0.13 -6.64
CA GLY A 22 -22.71 1.15 -7.69
C GLY A 22 -21.50 0.97 -8.62
N PRO A 23 -21.01 2.06 -9.25
CA PRO A 23 -19.83 2.01 -10.10
C PRO A 23 -18.60 1.43 -9.39
N TYR A 24 -17.77 0.73 -10.15
CA TYR A 24 -16.56 0.12 -9.61
C TYR A 24 -15.57 1.18 -9.09
N ASP A 25 -15.17 1.04 -7.82
CA ASP A 25 -14.14 1.85 -7.17
C ASP A 25 -12.88 0.99 -6.92
N PRO A 26 -11.77 1.25 -7.64
CA PRO A 26 -10.55 0.47 -7.51
C PRO A 26 -9.79 0.71 -6.20
N SER A 27 -10.21 1.69 -5.39
CA SER A 27 -9.65 1.94 -4.07
C SER A 27 -10.25 1.04 -2.99
N VAL A 28 -11.42 0.45 -3.21
CA VAL A 28 -12.19 -0.27 -2.20
C VAL A 28 -11.83 -1.77 -2.16
N PHE A 29 -11.87 -2.34 -0.95
CA PHE A 29 -11.77 -3.79 -0.77
C PHE A 29 -13.18 -4.40 -0.65
N TYR A 30 -13.57 -5.18 -1.67
CA TYR A 30 -14.88 -5.82 -1.77
C TYR A 30 -14.96 -7.20 -1.08
N GLY A 31 -13.89 -7.65 -0.43
CA GLY A 31 -13.91 -8.90 0.33
C GLY A 31 -14.38 -8.71 1.77
N LYS A 32 -14.43 -9.81 2.53
CA LYS A 32 -14.68 -9.77 3.98
C LYS A 32 -13.61 -8.96 4.69
N LYS A 33 -13.99 -7.81 5.25
CA LYS A 33 -13.10 -6.97 6.06
C LYS A 33 -12.79 -7.69 7.38
N ASP A 34 -11.53 -7.69 7.75
CA ASP A 34 -11.07 -8.10 9.09
C ASP A 34 -11.09 -6.89 10.02
N LEU A 35 -10.85 -7.11 11.31
CA LEU A 35 -10.76 -6.05 12.32
C LEU A 35 -9.74 -4.98 11.88
N PRO A 36 -10.09 -3.68 11.90
CA PRO A 36 -9.13 -2.61 11.62
C PRO A 36 -8.03 -2.62 12.68
N LEU A 37 -6.82 -2.25 12.30
CA LEU A 37 -5.65 -2.27 13.20
C LEU A 37 -5.89 -1.46 14.49
N SER A 38 -6.68 -0.39 14.41
CA SER A 38 -7.05 0.49 15.54
C SER A 38 -7.85 -0.21 16.65
N GLU A 39 -8.50 -1.33 16.35
CA GLU A 39 -9.35 -2.07 17.30
C GLU A 39 -8.65 -3.35 17.80
N VAL A 40 -7.46 -3.67 17.29
CA VAL A 40 -6.73 -4.89 17.66
C VAL A 40 -6.03 -4.70 19.00
N LYS A 41 -6.27 -5.63 19.93
CA LYS A 41 -5.51 -5.68 21.19
C LYS A 41 -4.05 -6.02 20.91
N VAL A 42 -3.13 -5.39 21.63
CA VAL A 42 -1.67 -5.60 21.44
C VAL A 42 -1.29 -7.08 21.56
N GLY A 43 -1.86 -7.80 22.52
CA GLY A 43 -1.62 -9.25 22.71
C GLY A 43 -2.13 -10.13 21.57
N GLU A 44 -3.03 -9.64 20.72
CA GLU A 44 -3.63 -10.36 19.59
C GLU A 44 -2.98 -10.01 18.23
N LEU A 45 -2.03 -9.06 18.21
CA LEU A 45 -1.41 -8.56 16.97
C LEU A 45 -0.75 -9.67 16.14
N GLY A 46 -0.08 -10.62 16.79
CA GLY A 46 0.55 -11.76 16.12
C GLY A 46 -0.48 -12.62 15.37
N ALA A 47 -1.56 -13.01 16.05
CA ALA A 47 -2.65 -13.78 15.45
C ALA A 47 -3.40 -12.99 14.36
N TRP A 48 -3.53 -11.67 14.54
CA TRP A 48 -4.09 -10.76 13.54
C TRP A 48 -3.26 -10.67 12.26
N LEU A 49 -1.93 -10.62 12.38
CA LEU A 49 -1.04 -10.69 11.23
C LEU A 49 -1.01 -12.10 10.61
N ALA A 50 -1.13 -13.15 11.43
CA ALA A 50 -1.06 -14.54 10.97
C ALA A 50 -2.17 -14.88 9.96
N ARG A 51 -3.41 -14.47 10.23
CA ARG A 51 -4.60 -14.78 9.42
C ARG A 51 -4.74 -13.98 8.11
N ARG A 52 -3.87 -12.99 7.85
CA ARG A 52 -3.87 -12.22 6.60
C ARG A 52 -3.40 -13.09 5.43
N ASN A 53 -4.05 -12.93 4.27
CA ASN A 53 -3.60 -13.56 3.03
C ASN A 53 -2.31 -12.87 2.52
N LYS A 54 -1.21 -13.62 2.51
CA LYS A 54 0.15 -13.15 2.13
C LYS A 54 0.53 -13.57 0.71
N SER A 55 -0.42 -14.04 -0.09
CA SER A 55 -0.15 -14.36 -1.49
C SER A 55 0.31 -13.12 -2.28
N PRO A 56 1.19 -13.29 -3.28
CA PRO A 56 1.65 -12.16 -4.11
C PRO A 56 0.50 -11.37 -4.76
N SER A 57 -0.57 -12.05 -5.18
CA SER A 57 -1.75 -11.41 -5.76
C SER A 57 -2.53 -10.56 -4.75
N ALA A 58 -2.66 -11.03 -3.50
CA ALA A 58 -3.27 -10.26 -2.42
C ALA A 58 -2.45 -8.99 -2.10
N MET A 59 -1.12 -9.10 -2.11
CA MET A 59 -0.21 -7.97 -1.89
C MET A 59 -0.31 -6.95 -3.03
N ALA A 60 -0.24 -7.41 -4.29
CA ALA A 60 -0.40 -6.54 -5.46
C ALA A 60 -1.76 -5.81 -5.45
N GLY A 61 -2.84 -6.52 -5.08
CA GLY A 61 -4.15 -5.91 -4.90
C GLY A 61 -4.18 -4.86 -3.78
N ALA A 62 -3.48 -5.09 -2.67
CA ALA A 62 -3.39 -4.10 -1.58
C ALA A 62 -2.64 -2.84 -2.01
N ILE A 63 -1.52 -3.00 -2.69
CA ILE A 63 -0.72 -1.88 -3.25
C ILE A 63 -1.55 -1.10 -4.27
N SER A 64 -2.23 -1.78 -5.19
CA SER A 64 -3.11 -1.16 -6.19
C SER A 64 -4.20 -0.31 -5.53
N ARG A 65 -4.90 -0.85 -4.52
CA ARG A 65 -5.91 -0.08 -3.79
C ARG A 65 -5.32 1.13 -3.05
N ALA A 66 -4.13 1.00 -2.46
CA ALA A 66 -3.45 2.11 -1.80
C ALA A 66 -3.07 3.21 -2.80
N PHE A 67 -2.56 2.82 -3.98
CA PHE A 67 -2.27 3.71 -5.09
C PHE A 67 -3.53 4.48 -5.53
N TRP A 68 -4.67 3.80 -5.71
CA TRP A 68 -5.92 4.47 -6.09
C TRP A 68 -6.45 5.43 -5.03
N ARG A 69 -6.35 5.08 -3.73
CA ARG A 69 -6.68 6.03 -2.65
C ARG A 69 -5.81 7.29 -2.71
N TRP A 70 -4.52 7.13 -2.96
CA TRP A 70 -3.59 8.24 -3.09
C TRP A 70 -3.88 9.09 -4.33
N GLN A 71 -4.16 8.44 -5.48
CA GLN A 71 -4.55 9.10 -6.72
C GLN A 71 -5.79 9.98 -6.54
N PHE A 72 -6.87 9.42 -5.98
CA PHE A 72 -8.11 10.16 -5.73
C PHE A 72 -7.92 11.33 -4.77
N LYS A 73 -7.01 11.22 -3.81
CA LYS A 73 -6.77 12.26 -2.81
C LYS A 73 -5.84 13.38 -3.30
N TYR A 74 -4.80 13.06 -4.06
CA TYR A 74 -3.69 13.99 -4.29
C TYR A 74 -3.38 14.29 -5.76
N ALA A 75 -3.82 13.48 -6.71
CA ALA A 75 -3.43 13.62 -8.12
C ALA A 75 -4.62 13.91 -9.04
N LEU A 76 -5.70 13.13 -8.93
CA LEU A 76 -6.90 13.23 -9.76
C LEU A 76 -7.90 14.35 -9.40
N PRO A 77 -7.87 15.02 -8.22
CA PRO A 77 -8.74 16.18 -8.00
C PRO A 77 -8.55 17.25 -9.07
N LYS A 78 -9.65 17.88 -9.52
CA LYS A 78 -9.63 18.91 -10.58
C LYS A 78 -8.66 20.07 -10.31
N LYS A 79 -8.45 20.39 -9.04
CA LYS A 79 -7.48 21.40 -8.56
C LYS A 79 -6.38 20.71 -7.74
N SER A 80 -5.69 19.76 -8.34
CA SER A 80 -4.51 19.14 -7.72
C SER A 80 -3.31 20.08 -7.84
N GLY A 81 -2.61 20.29 -6.71
CA GLY A 81 -1.36 21.04 -6.66
C GLY A 81 -0.14 20.14 -6.79
N LEU A 82 1.04 20.66 -6.44
CA LEU A 82 2.31 19.92 -6.52
C LEU A 82 2.42 18.73 -5.53
N VAL A 83 1.44 18.54 -4.65
CA VAL A 83 1.49 17.61 -3.51
C VAL A 83 1.82 16.17 -3.92
N SER A 84 1.18 15.65 -4.99
CA SER A 84 1.46 14.29 -5.48
C SER A 84 2.91 14.12 -5.93
N TYR A 85 3.46 15.11 -6.63
CA TYR A 85 4.84 15.10 -7.09
C TYR A 85 5.83 15.19 -5.93
N VAL A 86 5.57 16.05 -4.94
CA VAL A 86 6.41 16.15 -3.73
C VAL A 86 6.42 14.83 -2.98
N HIS A 87 5.26 14.18 -2.80
CA HIS A 87 5.20 12.84 -2.17
C HIS A 87 6.06 11.82 -2.92
N LEU A 88 6.02 11.82 -4.25
CA LEU A 88 6.82 10.91 -5.06
C LEU A 88 8.33 11.18 -4.87
N VAL A 89 8.74 12.46 -4.92
CA VAL A 89 10.14 12.86 -4.73
C VAL A 89 10.64 12.45 -3.35
N VAL A 90 9.89 12.76 -2.28
CA VAL A 90 10.25 12.37 -0.91
C VAL A 90 10.33 10.85 -0.77
N GLY A 91 9.40 10.11 -1.37
CA GLY A 91 9.43 8.65 -1.40
C GLY A 91 10.69 8.11 -2.07
N ILE A 92 11.06 8.67 -3.21
CA ILE A 92 12.30 8.32 -3.93
C ILE A 92 13.53 8.65 -3.09
N MET A 93 13.60 9.84 -2.48
CA MET A 93 14.69 10.22 -1.57
C MET A 93 14.84 9.23 -0.42
N GLY A 94 13.73 8.78 0.18
CA GLY A 94 13.74 7.75 1.22
C GLY A 94 14.28 6.41 0.73
N ILE A 95 13.89 5.97 -0.47
CA ILE A 95 14.42 4.75 -1.10
C ILE A 95 15.93 4.88 -1.32
N PHE A 96 16.39 6.00 -1.87
CA PHE A 96 17.82 6.26 -2.07
C PHE A 96 18.58 6.29 -0.75
N TYR A 97 18.01 6.88 0.31
CA TYR A 97 18.62 6.87 1.64
C TYR A 97 18.83 5.44 2.15
N VAL A 98 17.82 4.57 2.02
CA VAL A 98 17.91 3.17 2.45
C VAL A 98 18.94 2.40 1.64
N ILE A 99 18.95 2.55 0.30
CA ILE A 99 19.91 1.88 -0.58
C ILE A 99 21.35 2.32 -0.26
N ASN A 100 21.56 3.61 0.03
CA ASN A 100 22.88 4.18 0.30
C ASN A 100 23.26 4.19 1.79
N TYR A 101 22.44 3.58 2.66
CA TYR A 101 22.60 3.68 4.11
C TYR A 101 23.94 3.13 4.60
N GLU A 102 24.44 2.06 3.98
CA GLU A 102 25.74 1.45 4.28
C GLU A 102 26.91 2.44 4.08
N HIS A 103 26.79 3.37 3.14
CA HIS A 103 27.80 4.41 2.90
C HIS A 103 27.58 5.64 3.78
N ILE A 104 26.33 5.98 4.11
CA ILE A 104 26.00 7.16 4.91
C ILE A 104 26.27 6.94 6.40
N LYS A 105 26.16 5.70 6.90
CA LYS A 105 26.26 5.38 8.33
C LYS A 105 27.62 5.68 8.95
N TYR A 106 28.69 5.85 8.17
CA TYR A 106 30.03 6.17 8.70
C TYR A 106 30.05 7.49 9.47
N HIS A 107 29.17 8.44 9.13
CA HIS A 107 29.05 9.72 9.82
C HIS A 107 28.44 9.60 11.23
N LYS A 108 27.91 8.44 11.64
CA LYS A 108 27.33 8.25 12.99
C LYS A 108 28.36 8.33 14.11
N HIS A 109 29.63 8.07 13.82
CA HIS A 109 30.71 8.07 14.80
C HIS A 109 31.54 9.36 14.79
N TYR A 110 31.11 10.39 14.07
CA TYR A 110 31.76 11.69 14.13
C TYR A 110 31.58 12.29 15.53
N LYS A 111 32.67 12.40 16.30
CA LYS A 111 32.67 12.95 17.66
C LYS A 111 32.47 14.47 17.69
N HIS A 112 32.77 15.15 16.58
CA HIS A 112 32.72 16.60 16.50
C HIS A 112 31.78 17.01 15.38
N HIS A 113 30.77 17.80 15.72
CA HIS A 113 30.10 18.63 14.72
C HIS A 113 30.99 19.86 14.54
N TRP A 114 31.40 20.13 13.30
CA TRP A 114 32.00 21.40 12.95
C TRP A 114 30.90 22.47 12.90
#